data_AF-A0A946DFH1-F1
#
_entry.id   AF-A0A946DFH1-F1
#
_cell.length_a   1.000
_cell.length_b   1.000
_cell.length_c   1.000
_cell.angle_alpha   90.00
_cell.angle_beta   90.00
_cell.angle_gamma   90.00
#
_symmetry.space_group_name_H-M   'P 1'
#
loop_
_entity.id
_entity.type
_entity.pdbx_description
1 polymer ?
#
loop_
_entity_poly.entity_id
_entity_poly.type
_entity_poly.pdbx_seq_one_letter_code
_entity_poly.pdbx_strand_id
1 'polypeptide(L)'
;MNKASFDIESLNSGQRFSLFGEYQKNIKDIETWFNVKCKQQNSLVVLQGEPQNIETASACLNRFIEHATEGSLDDQKVAEILMMSKNGQSPADLHHVVKLKKTQVAPKSQHQNEYLDS
;
A
#
# COMPACT_ATOMS: atom_id res chain seq x y z
N MET A 1 6.74 6.68 -21.66
CA MET A 1 5.77 6.43 -20.57
C MET A 1 5.37 4.98 -20.59
N ASN A 2 5.74 4.24 -19.55
CA ASN A 2 5.38 2.83 -19.41
C ASN A 2 4.01 2.68 -18.75
N LYS A 3 3.43 1.49 -18.87
CA LYS A 3 2.12 1.17 -18.29
C LYS A 3 2.13 -0.23 -17.68
N ALA A 4 1.48 -0.38 -16.53
CA ALA A 4 1.16 -1.68 -15.93
C ALA A 4 -0.34 -1.73 -15.65
N SER A 5 -0.96 -2.87 -15.89
CA SER A 5 -2.41 -3.06 -15.76
C SER A 5 -2.71 -4.17 -14.77
N PHE A 6 -3.70 -3.94 -13.90
CA PHE A 6 -4.10 -4.84 -12.82
C PHE A 6 -5.58 -5.15 -12.95
N ASP A 7 -5.91 -6.43 -12.96
CA ASP A 7 -7.28 -6.90 -13.04
C ASP A 7 -7.92 -6.95 -11.65
N ILE A 8 -9.11 -6.37 -11.55
CA ILE A 8 -9.95 -6.33 -10.34
C ILE A 8 -11.33 -6.95 -10.59
N GLU A 9 -11.52 -7.67 -11.70
CA GLU A 9 -12.79 -8.31 -12.06
C GLU A 9 -13.25 -9.30 -10.99
N SER A 10 -12.30 -10.08 -10.44
CA SER A 10 -12.55 -11.07 -9.39
C SER A 10 -13.01 -10.49 -8.05
N LEU A 11 -12.82 -9.18 -7.82
CA LEU A 11 -13.19 -8.52 -6.57
C LEU A 11 -14.69 -8.22 -6.54
N ASN A 12 -15.34 -8.58 -5.43
CA ASN A 12 -16.71 -8.19 -5.15
C ASN A 12 -16.82 -6.70 -4.75
N SER A 13 -18.04 -6.18 -4.65
CA SER A 13 -18.29 -4.76 -4.36
C SER A 13 -17.66 -4.26 -3.06
N GLY A 14 -17.64 -5.09 -2.00
CA GLY A 14 -17.02 -4.74 -0.72
C GLY A 14 -15.50 -4.69 -0.82
N GLN A 15 -14.90 -5.69 -1.47
CA GLN A 15 -13.45 -5.74 -1.69
C GLN A 15 -12.97 -4.58 -2.57
N ARG A 16 -13.74 -4.21 -3.60
CA ARG A 16 -13.47 -3.02 -4.41
C ARG A 16 -13.57 -1.75 -3.58
N PHE A 17 -14.60 -1.63 -2.74
CA PHE A 17 -14.72 -0.47 -1.84
C PHE A 17 -13.51 -0.33 -0.92
N SER A 18 -13.06 -1.42 -0.31
CA SER A 18 -11.83 -1.44 0.51
C SER A 18 -10.59 -1.10 -0.30
N LEU A 19 -10.44 -1.64 -1.51
CA LEU A 19 -9.29 -1.38 -2.40
C LEU A 19 -9.19 0.11 -2.75
N PHE A 20 -10.29 0.72 -3.19
CA PHE A 20 -10.32 2.13 -3.60
C PHE A 20 -10.32 3.08 -2.39
N GLY A 21 -10.90 2.65 -1.28
CA GLY A 21 -11.15 3.50 -0.12
C GLY A 21 -12.22 4.55 -0.39
N GLU A 22 -12.60 5.27 0.66
CA GLU A 22 -13.57 6.36 0.57
C GLU A 22 -13.07 7.42 -0.43
N TYR A 23 -13.92 7.81 -1.40
CA TYR A 23 -13.58 8.78 -2.46
C TYR A 23 -12.29 8.46 -3.24
N GLN A 24 -11.96 7.17 -3.40
CA GLN A 24 -10.76 6.69 -4.07
C GLN A 24 -9.44 7.12 -3.39
N LYS A 25 -9.50 7.39 -2.07
CA LYS A 25 -8.34 7.85 -1.28
C LYS A 25 -7.12 6.95 -1.45
N ASN A 26 -7.29 5.62 -1.39
CA ASN A 26 -6.19 4.67 -1.44
C ASN A 26 -5.44 4.74 -2.79
N ILE A 27 -6.16 4.94 -3.89
CA ILE A 27 -5.55 5.09 -5.22
C ILE A 27 -4.81 6.43 -5.34
N LYS A 28 -5.39 7.51 -4.82
CA LYS A 28 -4.74 8.83 -4.78
C LYS A 28 -3.49 8.83 -3.92
N ASP A 29 -3.49 8.06 -2.84
CA ASP A 29 -2.31 7.88 -1.99
C ASP A 29 -1.19 7.18 -2.78
N ILE A 30 -1.49 6.12 -3.54
CA ILE A 30 -0.51 5.48 -4.43
C ILE A 30 0.03 6.48 -5.47
N GLU A 31 -0.84 7.26 -6.12
CA GLU A 31 -0.41 8.28 -7.10
C GLU A 31 0.56 9.28 -6.47
N THR A 32 0.24 9.77 -5.27
CA THR A 32 1.02 10.78 -4.56
C THR A 32 2.35 10.24 -4.05
N TRP A 33 2.35 9.02 -3.50
CA TRP A 33 3.52 8.43 -2.85
C TRP A 33 4.59 7.98 -3.85
N PHE A 34 4.16 7.46 -5.00
CA PHE A 34 5.07 6.90 -6.01
C PHE A 34 5.21 7.79 -7.25
N ASN A 35 4.56 8.96 -7.28
CA ASN A 35 4.56 9.87 -8.43
C ASN A 35 4.17 9.14 -9.74
N VAL A 36 3.04 8.42 -9.69
CA VAL A 36 2.42 7.71 -10.81
C VAL A 36 1.01 8.23 -11.05
N LYS A 37 0.46 7.95 -12.23
CA LYS A 37 -0.96 8.18 -12.54
C LYS A 37 -1.70 6.86 -12.59
N CYS A 38 -2.80 6.77 -11.87
CA CYS A 38 -3.71 5.64 -11.84
C CYS A 38 -4.92 5.95 -12.71
N LYS A 39 -5.27 5.06 -13.64
CA LYS A 39 -6.50 5.15 -14.43
C LYS A 39 -7.31 3.89 -14.24
N GLN A 40 -8.55 4.05 -13.81
CA GLN A 40 -9.52 2.96 -13.83
C GLN A 40 -10.14 2.87 -15.23
N GLN A 41 -10.08 1.68 -15.83
CA GLN A 41 -10.70 1.35 -17.11
C GLN A 41 -11.51 0.05 -16.91
N ASN A 42 -12.81 0.18 -16.67
CA ASN A 42 -13.69 -0.96 -16.37
C ASN A 42 -13.18 -1.78 -15.17
N SER A 43 -12.81 -3.03 -15.40
CA SER A 43 -12.22 -3.97 -14.45
C SER A 43 -10.69 -3.87 -14.35
N LEU A 44 -10.07 -2.86 -14.95
CA LEU A 44 -8.63 -2.68 -14.93
C LEU A 44 -8.23 -1.40 -14.18
N VAL A 45 -7.17 -1.51 -13.39
CA VAL A 45 -6.42 -0.36 -12.86
C VAL A 45 -5.11 -0.26 -13.62
N VAL A 46 -4.87 0.87 -14.27
CA VAL A 46 -3.69 1.11 -15.10
C VAL A 46 -2.78 2.14 -14.44
N LEU A 47 -1.57 1.73 -14.08
CA LEU A 47 -0.50 2.61 -13.59
C LEU A 47 0.29 3.18 -14.79
N GLN A 48 0.60 4.47 -14.74
CA GLN A 48 1.36 5.19 -15.78
C GLN A 48 2.42 6.09 -15.14
N GLY A 49 3.65 6.01 -15.60
CA GLY A 49 4.76 6.76 -15.02
C GLY A 49 6.13 6.30 -15.50
N GLU A 50 7.15 6.61 -14.69
CA GLU A 50 8.51 6.12 -14.88
C GLU A 50 8.62 4.63 -14.49
N PRO A 51 9.50 3.84 -15.13
CA PRO A 51 9.60 2.40 -14.90
C PRO A 51 9.76 2.01 -13.43
N GLN A 52 10.69 2.66 -12.71
CA GLN A 52 10.98 2.37 -11.29
C GLN A 52 9.80 2.71 -10.37
N ASN A 53 9.10 3.80 -10.68
CA ASN A 53 7.92 4.23 -9.93
C ASN A 53 6.74 3.28 -10.18
N ILE A 54 6.59 2.81 -11.42
CA ILE A 54 5.58 1.80 -11.75
C ILE A 54 5.88 0.50 -11.00
N GLU A 55 7.12 0.04 -10.95
CA GLU A 55 7.50 -1.19 -10.26
C GLU A 55 7.14 -1.16 -8.76
N THR A 56 7.52 -0.08 -8.07
CA THR A 56 7.22 0.12 -6.65
C THR A 56 5.71 0.30 -6.39
N ALA A 57 5.03 1.09 -7.22
CA ALA A 57 3.58 1.26 -7.13
C ALA A 57 2.81 -0.05 -7.45
N SER A 58 3.33 -0.87 -8.38
CA SER A 58 2.76 -2.17 -8.73
C SER A 58 2.82 -3.14 -7.56
N ALA A 59 3.97 -3.21 -6.88
CA ALA A 59 4.12 -4.02 -5.68
C ALA A 59 3.16 -3.57 -4.56
N CYS A 60 2.99 -2.25 -4.39
CA CYS A 60 2.04 -1.68 -3.43
C CYS A 60 0.59 -2.04 -3.77
N LEU A 61 0.19 -1.85 -5.02
CA LEU A 61 -1.17 -2.13 -5.50
C LEU A 61 -1.51 -3.63 -5.41
N ASN A 62 -0.56 -4.52 -5.72
CA ASN A 62 -0.76 -5.97 -5.54
C ASN A 62 -1.05 -6.33 -4.08
N ARG A 63 -0.32 -5.76 -3.12
CA ARG A 63 -0.58 -5.96 -1.70
C ARG A 63 -1.95 -5.41 -1.29
N PHE A 64 -2.38 -4.27 -1.85
CA PHE A 64 -3.72 -3.77 -1.60
C PHE A 64 -4.78 -4.74 -2.14
N ILE A 65 -4.60 -5.28 -3.35
CA ILE A 65 -5.54 -6.25 -3.93
C ILE A 65 -5.59 -7.53 -3.09
N GLU A 66 -4.45 -8.04 -2.64
CA GLU A 66 -4.35 -9.22 -1.78
C GLU A 66 -5.12 -9.01 -0.46
N HIS A 67 -4.81 -7.95 0.29
CA HIS A 67 -5.49 -7.65 1.54
C HIS A 67 -6.96 -7.26 1.36
N ALA A 68 -7.32 -6.63 0.24
CA ALA A 68 -8.72 -6.38 -0.10
C ALA A 68 -9.45 -7.69 -0.36
N THR A 69 -8.82 -8.65 -1.04
CA THR A 69 -9.38 -9.99 -1.30
C THR A 69 -9.63 -10.73 0.01
N GLU A 70 -8.68 -10.67 0.94
CA GLU A 70 -8.77 -11.27 2.28
C GLU A 70 -9.75 -10.54 3.22
N GLY A 71 -10.17 -9.32 2.87
CA GLY A 71 -11.01 -8.49 3.72
C GLY A 71 -10.26 -7.86 4.91
N SER A 72 -8.93 -7.77 4.84
CA SER A 72 -8.04 -7.26 5.89
C SER A 72 -7.48 -5.85 5.59
N LEU A 73 -7.91 -5.22 4.49
CA LEU A 73 -7.46 -3.89 4.08
C LEU A 73 -8.26 -2.77 4.80
N ASP A 74 -7.76 -2.34 5.96
CA ASP A 74 -8.21 -1.15 6.68
C ASP A 74 -7.25 0.05 6.50
N ASP A 75 -7.62 1.23 7.02
CA ASP A 75 -6.80 2.44 6.93
C ASP A 75 -5.39 2.28 7.53
N GLN A 76 -5.26 1.47 8.59
CA GLN A 76 -3.98 1.21 9.23
C GLN A 76 -3.09 0.36 8.32
N LYS A 77 -3.65 -0.70 7.74
CA LYS A 77 -2.96 -1.61 6.81
C LYS A 77 -2.58 -0.88 5.52
N VAL A 78 -3.43 -0.01 5.01
CA VAL A 78 -3.12 0.88 3.85
C VAL A 78 -1.88 1.72 4.15
N ALA A 79 -1.84 2.41 5.29
CA ALA A 79 -0.71 3.26 5.67
C ALA A 79 0.58 2.45 5.87
N GLU A 80 0.47 1.25 6.48
CA GLU A 80 1.59 0.31 6.66
C GLU A 80 2.19 -0.12 5.31
N ILE A 81 1.35 -0.57 4.38
CA ILE A 81 1.78 -1.04 3.06
C ILE A 81 2.42 0.10 2.25
N LEU A 82 1.83 1.31 2.25
CA LEU A 82 2.41 2.47 1.56
C LEU A 82 3.82 2.78 2.07
N MET A 83 3.99 2.76 3.40
CA MET A 83 5.27 3.04 4.05
C MET A 83 6.32 2.00 3.74
N MET A 84 5.96 0.72 3.82
CA MET A 84 6.83 -0.40 3.47
C MET A 84 7.25 -0.35 2.00
N SER A 85 6.30 -0.18 1.08
CA SER A 85 6.58 -0.16 -0.35
C SER A 85 7.45 1.02 -0.77
N LYS A 86 7.32 2.19 -0.14
CA LYS A 86 8.18 3.35 -0.40
C LYS A 86 9.61 3.17 0.11
N ASN A 87 9.77 2.49 1.25
CA ASN A 87 11.09 2.26 1.86
C ASN A 87 11.76 0.95 1.40
N GLY A 88 11.12 0.16 0.54
CA GLY A 88 11.60 -1.15 0.13
C GLY A 88 11.66 -2.17 1.28
N GLN A 89 10.79 -2.00 2.29
CA GLN A 89 10.79 -2.81 3.51
C GLN A 89 9.71 -3.91 3.47
N SER A 90 9.97 -5.01 4.16
CA SER A 90 9.01 -6.09 4.39
C SER A 90 8.45 -6.05 5.81
N PRO A 91 7.29 -6.67 6.08
CA PRO A 91 6.76 -6.80 7.45
C PRO A 91 7.73 -7.49 8.39
N ALA A 92 8.51 -8.44 7.88
CA ALA A 92 9.57 -9.11 8.62
C ALA A 92 10.76 -8.20 8.93
N ASP A 93 10.80 -6.96 8.45
CA ASP A 93 11.86 -6.00 8.80
C ASP A 93 11.44 -5.05 9.94
N LEU A 94 10.20 -5.11 10.42
CA LEU A 94 9.64 -4.25 11.47
C LEU A 94 9.27 -5.10 12.69
N HIS A 95 10.21 -5.28 13.63
CA HIS A 95 10.05 -6.22 14.74
C HIS A 95 9.84 -5.57 16.11
N HIS A 96 10.30 -4.33 16.31
CA HIS A 96 10.08 -3.67 17.59
C HIS A 96 8.63 -3.24 17.71
N VAL A 97 8.14 -3.09 18.94
CA VAL A 97 6.82 -2.54 19.22
C VAL A 97 6.95 -1.78 20.53
N VAL A 98 6.79 -0.46 20.49
CA VAL A 98 6.84 0.36 21.70
C VAL A 98 5.45 0.43 22.31
N LYS A 99 5.24 -0.23 23.46
CA LYS A 99 4.00 -0.09 24.23
C LYS A 99 4.10 1.09 25.20
N LEU A 100 3.30 2.13 24.95
CA LEU A 100 3.03 3.22 25.89
C LEU A 100 1.79 2.90 26.73
N LYS A 101 1.64 3.56 27.90
CA LYS A 101 0.56 3.32 28.89
C LYS A 101 -0.88 3.27 28.32
N LYS A 102 -1.14 3.84 27.14
CA LYS A 102 -2.46 3.85 26.48
C LYS A 102 -2.41 3.53 24.98
N THR A 103 -1.24 3.23 24.41
CA THR A 103 -1.09 3.13 22.95
C THR A 103 0.09 2.25 22.57
N GLN A 104 -0.09 1.39 21.57
CA GLN A 104 0.97 0.59 20.98
C GLN A 104 1.48 1.30 19.71
N VAL A 105 2.76 1.62 19.67
CA VAL A 105 3.43 2.25 18.54
C VAL A 105 4.27 1.19 17.84
N ALA A 106 3.85 0.80 16.63
CA ALA A 106 4.68 -0.01 15.76
C ALA A 106 5.72 0.90 15.05
N PRO A 107 6.97 0.43 14.91
CA PRO A 107 8.01 1.10 14.15
C PRO A 107 7.58 1.16 12.69
N LYS A 108 7.91 2.29 12.09
CA LYS A 108 7.52 2.69 10.76
C LYS A 108 8.67 2.56 9.75
N SER A 109 9.87 2.24 10.24
CA SER A 109 11.06 1.96 9.42
C SER A 109 12.11 1.19 10.20
N GLN A 110 13.03 0.52 9.50
CA GLN A 110 14.20 -0.15 10.09
C GLN A 110 15.07 0.79 10.95
N HIS A 111 15.24 2.06 10.58
CA HIS A 111 15.99 3.03 11.42
C HIS A 111 15.37 3.22 12.81
N GLN A 112 14.05 3.05 12.95
CA GLN A 112 13.41 3.12 14.27
C GLN A 112 13.68 1.87 15.11
N ASN A 113 13.92 0.72 14.48
CA ASN A 113 14.41 -0.47 15.17
C ASN A 113 15.82 -0.21 15.70
N GLU A 114 16.72 0.27 14.85
CA GLU A 114 18.12 0.55 15.20
C GLU A 114 18.23 1.50 16.41
N TYR A 115 17.38 2.53 16.48
CA TYR A 115 17.33 3.45 17.63
C TYR A 115 16.90 2.76 18.95
N LEU A 116 16.03 1.75 18.88
CA LEU A 116 15.56 1.01 20.06
C LEU A 116 16.53 -0.10 20.49
N ASP A 117 17.35 -0.58 19.56
CA ASP A 117 18.42 -1.56 19.81
C ASP A 117 19.72 -0.92 20.35
N SER A 118 19.82 0.41 20.32
CA SER A 118 20.96 1.22 20.82
C SER A 118 20.82 1.55 22.31
#